data_AF-A0A198AJK3-F1
#
_entry.id   AF-A0A198AJK3-F1
#
_cell.length_a   1.000
_cell.length_b   1.000
_cell.length_c   1.000
_cell.angle_alpha   90.00
_cell.angle_beta   90.00
_cell.angle_gamma   90.00
#
_symmetry.space_group_name_H-M   'P 1'
#
loop_
_entity.id
_entity.type
_entity.pdbx_description
1 polymer ?
#
loop_
_entity_poly.entity_id
_entity_poly.type
_entity_poly.pdbx_seq_one_letter_code
_entity_poly.pdbx_strand_id
1 'polypeptide(L)'
;MKKNPWNMLKIGVVGCAVLVGVSASVGPVASIVSAAAAVVAVSTTTSSVPVVVKEVVLTSKSKDLTTNIKVPQLSGMLDTKYQDELNNTILAHANEDLVSWEKQAAEAAAAAKDKGYTYRPYGLTIVYTLKSDGSGYPSGVVSLTVTSYGETGGTGMPKVDTYNVLNAGIAQRVTLQDLLGADYKATVNAGVIAKMKEEPQYFFPDQFKGIDSDQGFFVEKGVAVVVFPKYAIAAGVAGSPEFRFTLPSNLTIQPNTTPLPGTDKVKVELSTSDVEQNADGVSLVPFRKVAEGLGYTVKWNQATYGAELSKGAQWTSVSVGKDSYFYAKMAPVALGAAPVILNDTLFVPTKFVSDILKAEVTIDSKGIHIVQ
;
A
#
# COMPACT_ATOMS: atom_id res chain seq x y z
N MET A 1 27.48 0.29 37.86
CA MET A 1 28.51 1.35 37.75
C MET A 1 29.84 0.74 37.33
N LYS A 2 30.20 0.80 36.04
CA LYS A 2 31.59 0.61 35.57
C LYS A 2 31.80 1.56 34.38
N LYS A 3 32.83 2.39 34.49
CA LYS A 3 33.18 3.51 33.61
C LYS A 3 33.93 3.01 32.37
N ASN A 4 33.69 3.67 31.24
CA ASN A 4 34.61 3.71 30.09
C ASN A 4 35.93 4.40 30.47
N PRO A 5 36.99 4.18 29.67
CA PRO A 5 37.63 5.32 29.05
C PRO A 5 37.94 5.13 27.56
N TRP A 6 37.71 6.21 26.84
CA TRP A 6 38.13 6.50 25.48
C TRP A 6 39.65 6.51 25.33
N ASN A 7 40.13 6.09 24.16
CA ASN A 7 41.50 6.34 23.71
C ASN A 7 41.48 7.15 22.41
N MET A 8 42.17 8.29 22.45
CA MET A 8 42.45 9.22 21.35
C MET A 8 43.31 8.56 20.26
N LEU A 9 43.09 8.95 19.00
CA LEU A 9 44.17 8.98 18.00
C LEU A 9 44.16 10.29 17.22
N LYS A 10 45.37 10.82 17.03
CA LYS A 10 45.72 12.13 16.45
C LYS A 10 46.17 11.99 14.99
N ILE A 11 45.83 13.02 14.20
CA ILE A 11 46.64 13.74 13.19
C ILE A 11 47.11 13.02 11.92
N GLY A 12 46.82 13.66 10.79
CA GLY A 12 47.55 13.54 9.52
C GLY A 12 47.15 14.65 8.53
N VAL A 13 47.70 15.86 8.72
CA VAL A 13 47.64 16.97 7.75
C VAL A 13 48.89 16.89 6.86
N VAL A 14 48.71 16.85 5.54
CA VAL A 14 49.79 17.08 4.57
C VAL A 14 49.39 18.28 3.72
N GLY A 15 50.12 19.38 3.92
CA GLY A 15 50.15 20.51 3.01
C GLY A 15 51.24 20.31 1.95
N CYS A 16 51.01 20.83 0.76
CA CYS A 16 52.05 21.10 -0.22
C CYS A 16 51.98 22.57 -0.67
N ALA A 17 53.18 23.09 -0.90
CA ALA A 17 53.55 24.50 -0.91
C ALA A 17 53.12 25.26 -2.17
N VAL A 18 53.05 26.58 -1.97
CA VAL A 18 52.93 27.65 -2.96
C VAL A 18 54.22 27.77 -3.78
N LEU A 19 54.11 27.97 -5.10
CA LEU A 19 55.08 28.71 -5.89
C LEU A 19 54.36 29.79 -6.71
N VAL A 20 54.85 31.01 -6.54
CA VAL A 20 54.42 32.25 -7.19
C VAL A 20 55.11 32.36 -8.55
N GLY A 21 54.36 32.69 -9.59
CA GLY A 21 54.88 33.11 -10.88
C GLY A 21 53.88 34.06 -11.54
N VAL A 22 54.20 35.35 -11.55
CA VAL A 22 53.43 36.39 -12.24
C VAL A 22 53.86 36.42 -13.70
N SER A 23 52.92 36.33 -14.64
CA SER A 23 53.07 36.87 -15.98
C SER A 23 51.70 37.25 -16.53
N ALA A 24 51.55 38.54 -16.82
CA ALA A 24 50.36 39.13 -17.40
C ALA A 24 50.22 38.73 -18.87
N SER A 25 49.02 38.27 -19.26
CA SER A 25 48.55 38.36 -20.64
C SER A 25 47.04 38.57 -20.62
N VAL A 26 46.58 39.50 -21.46
CA VAL A 26 45.21 39.99 -21.54
C VAL A 26 44.49 39.26 -22.70
N GLY A 27 43.31 38.72 -22.41
CA GLY A 27 42.24 38.36 -23.38
C GLY A 27 42.05 36.85 -23.64
N PRO A 28 40.90 36.42 -24.22
CA PRO A 28 39.56 37.01 -24.27
C PRO A 28 38.58 36.29 -23.31
N VAL A 29 37.38 36.86 -23.14
CA VAL A 29 36.28 36.30 -22.34
C VAL A 29 35.91 34.90 -22.85
N ALA A 30 36.37 33.87 -22.14
CA ALA A 30 35.90 32.51 -22.34
C ALA A 30 34.50 32.40 -21.73
N SER A 31 33.53 32.17 -22.60
CA SER A 31 32.18 31.75 -22.28
C SER A 31 32.18 30.68 -21.18
N ILE A 32 31.52 31.00 -20.07
CA ILE A 32 31.22 30.04 -19.00
C ILE A 32 30.22 29.06 -19.61
N VAL A 33 30.72 27.94 -20.14
CA VAL A 33 29.87 26.78 -20.40
C VAL A 33 29.44 26.30 -19.03
N SER A 34 28.19 26.60 -18.66
CA SER A 34 27.54 25.94 -17.53
C SER A 34 27.70 24.44 -17.75
N ALA A 35 28.45 23.78 -16.87
CA ALA A 35 28.50 22.34 -16.81
C ALA A 35 27.07 21.87 -16.51
N ALA A 36 26.37 21.45 -17.56
CA ALA A 36 25.10 20.75 -17.41
C ALA A 36 25.38 19.57 -16.49
N ALA A 37 24.77 19.58 -15.31
CA ALA A 37 24.79 18.46 -14.40
C ALA A 37 24.34 17.23 -15.19
N ALA A 38 25.26 16.28 -15.39
CA ALA A 38 24.94 15.02 -16.01
C ALA A 38 23.86 14.36 -15.14
N VAL A 39 22.65 14.32 -15.69
CA VAL A 39 21.55 13.54 -15.14
C VAL A 39 22.07 12.11 -15.03
N VAL A 40 22.23 11.62 -13.81
CA VAL A 40 22.62 10.23 -13.56
C VAL A 40 21.56 9.37 -14.24
N ALA A 41 21.95 8.67 -15.31
CA ALA A 41 21.09 7.70 -15.95
C ALA A 41 20.73 6.64 -14.91
N VAL A 42 19.47 6.65 -14.44
CA VAL A 42 18.94 5.57 -13.61
C VAL A 42 18.95 4.34 -14.50
N SER A 43 19.83 3.39 -14.19
CA SER A 43 19.90 2.10 -14.89
C SER A 43 18.51 1.45 -14.85
N THR A 44 17.92 1.22 -16.02
CA THR A 44 16.59 0.60 -16.23
C THR A 44 16.61 -0.92 -16.00
N THR A 45 17.36 -1.39 -15.01
CA THR A 45 17.58 -2.82 -14.79
C THR A 45 16.50 -3.38 -13.86
N THR A 46 15.56 -4.13 -14.44
CA THR A 46 14.64 -5.02 -13.70
C THR A 46 15.41 -6.22 -13.16
N SER A 47 15.14 -6.63 -11.92
CA SER A 47 15.76 -7.83 -11.35
C SER A 47 15.07 -9.09 -11.86
N SER A 48 15.85 -10.11 -12.26
CA SER A 48 15.37 -11.49 -12.42
C SER A 48 15.69 -12.37 -11.20
N VAL A 49 16.27 -11.80 -10.15
CA VAL A 49 16.58 -12.52 -8.92
C VAL A 49 15.26 -12.75 -8.16
N PRO A 50 14.93 -14.01 -7.81
CA PRO A 50 13.69 -14.32 -7.12
C PRO A 50 13.68 -13.69 -5.71
N VAL A 51 12.55 -13.09 -5.34
CA VAL A 51 12.32 -12.68 -3.95
C VAL A 51 12.02 -13.90 -3.09
N VAL A 52 12.31 -13.78 -1.79
CA VAL A 52 12.01 -14.80 -0.79
C VAL A 52 10.93 -14.28 0.15
N VAL A 53 10.04 -15.18 0.60
CA VAL A 53 9.01 -14.87 1.59
C VAL A 53 9.41 -15.42 2.95
N LYS A 54 9.29 -14.59 3.98
CA LYS A 54 9.31 -15.00 5.39
C LYS A 54 7.92 -14.79 5.99
N GLU A 55 7.52 -15.68 6.87
CA GLU A 55 6.20 -15.60 7.51
C GLU A 55 6.29 -14.87 8.85
N VAL A 56 5.36 -13.95 9.08
CA VAL A 56 5.05 -13.43 10.41
C VAL A 56 3.75 -14.08 10.85
N VAL A 57 3.79 -14.77 12.00
CA VAL A 57 2.62 -15.41 12.58
C VAL A 57 1.94 -14.44 13.56
N LEU A 58 0.65 -14.20 13.37
CA LEU A 58 -0.17 -13.45 14.34
C LEU A 58 -1.07 -14.42 15.09
N THR A 59 -1.36 -14.10 16.35
CA THR A 59 -2.26 -14.88 17.22
C THR A 59 -3.16 -13.96 18.00
N SER A 60 -4.42 -14.38 18.20
CA SER A 60 -5.33 -13.70 19.13
C SER A 60 -5.07 -14.18 20.56
N LYS A 61 -5.25 -13.29 21.54
CA LYS A 61 -5.34 -13.65 22.97
C LYS A 61 -6.77 -13.94 23.41
N SER A 62 -7.76 -13.72 22.55
CA SER A 62 -9.16 -13.97 22.85
C SER A 62 -9.45 -15.46 22.87
N LYS A 63 -10.20 -15.92 23.89
CA LYS A 63 -10.75 -17.28 23.91
C LYS A 63 -11.93 -17.46 22.94
N ASP A 64 -12.50 -16.34 22.48
CA ASP A 64 -13.69 -16.32 21.63
C ASP A 64 -13.33 -16.39 20.14
N LEU A 65 -12.03 -16.31 19.79
CA LEU A 65 -11.50 -16.37 18.44
C LEU A 65 -10.29 -17.32 18.34
N THR A 66 -10.39 -18.30 17.46
CA THR A 66 -9.25 -19.15 17.06
C THR A 66 -8.57 -18.54 15.83
N THR A 67 -7.24 -18.67 15.71
CA THR A 67 -6.48 -18.00 14.64
C THR A 67 -5.48 -18.93 13.95
N ASN A 68 -5.35 -18.80 12.63
CA ASN A 68 -4.28 -19.35 11.80
C ASN A 68 -3.83 -18.27 10.82
N ILE A 69 -2.96 -17.36 11.28
CA ILE A 69 -2.58 -16.16 10.52
C ILE A 69 -1.10 -16.23 10.18
N LYS A 70 -0.81 -16.32 8.87
CA LYS A 70 0.53 -16.35 8.28
C LYS A 70 0.65 -15.21 7.28
N VAL A 71 1.30 -14.13 7.71
CA VAL A 71 1.45 -12.91 6.93
C VAL A 71 2.78 -12.96 6.17
N PRO A 72 2.80 -12.79 4.83
CA PRO A 72 4.04 -12.81 4.08
C PRO A 72 4.83 -11.51 4.28
N GLN A 73 6.16 -11.65 4.33
CA GLN A 73 7.12 -10.56 4.31
C GLN A 73 8.16 -10.86 3.22
N LEU A 74 8.19 -10.03 2.18
CA LEU A 74 9.11 -10.13 1.07
C LEU A 74 10.52 -9.68 1.48
N SER A 75 11.53 -10.33 0.91
CA SER A 75 12.94 -9.99 1.02
C SER A 75 13.62 -10.19 -0.33
N GLY A 76 14.56 -9.30 -0.66
CA GLY A 76 15.35 -9.38 -1.90
C GLY A 76 14.85 -8.47 -3.03
N MET A 77 13.95 -7.52 -2.73
CA MET A 77 13.62 -6.45 -3.68
C MET A 77 14.77 -5.45 -3.79
N LEU A 78 14.94 -4.87 -4.98
CA LEU A 78 15.95 -3.84 -5.26
C LEU A 78 15.62 -2.52 -4.56
N ASP A 79 14.35 -2.12 -4.60
CA ASP A 79 13.83 -0.98 -3.85
C ASP A 79 13.43 -1.41 -2.43
N THR A 80 14.37 -1.27 -1.50
CA THR A 80 14.17 -1.68 -0.10
C THR A 80 13.11 -0.83 0.61
N LYS A 81 12.91 0.43 0.20
CA LYS A 81 11.89 1.30 0.79
C LYS A 81 10.50 0.80 0.40
N TYR A 82 10.26 0.58 -0.88
CA TYR A 82 8.99 0.02 -1.36
C TYR A 82 8.74 -1.37 -0.76
N GLN A 83 9.79 -2.21 -0.64
CA GLN A 83 9.69 -3.51 0.03
C GLN A 83 9.16 -3.37 1.46
N ASP A 84 9.74 -2.46 2.25
CA ASP A 84 9.31 -2.24 3.61
C ASP A 84 7.87 -1.69 3.67
N GLU A 85 7.52 -0.76 2.78
CA GLU A 85 6.16 -0.23 2.68
C GLU A 85 5.14 -1.31 2.32
N LEU A 86 5.43 -2.17 1.34
CA LEU A 86 4.54 -3.26 0.94
C LEU A 86 4.38 -4.28 2.09
N ASN A 87 5.49 -4.67 2.70
CA ASN A 87 5.51 -5.54 3.87
C ASN A 87 4.71 -4.97 5.05
N ASN A 88 4.79 -3.66 5.26
CA ASN A 88 4.04 -2.94 6.28
C ASN A 88 2.55 -2.93 5.97
N THR A 89 2.16 -2.65 4.72
CA THR A 89 0.77 -2.65 4.25
C THR A 89 0.12 -4.01 4.41
N ILE A 90 0.77 -5.10 3.97
CA ILE A 90 0.24 -6.45 4.11
C ILE A 90 0.03 -6.82 5.59
N LEU A 91 0.98 -6.45 6.45
CA LEU A 91 0.86 -6.69 7.89
C LEU A 91 -0.19 -5.81 8.56
N ALA A 92 -0.40 -4.58 8.10
CA ALA A 92 -1.45 -3.70 8.59
C ALA A 92 -2.83 -4.27 8.29
N HIS A 93 -3.09 -4.70 7.05
CA HIS A 93 -4.35 -5.36 6.68
C HIS A 93 -4.65 -6.58 7.54
N ALA A 94 -3.64 -7.43 7.80
CA ALA A 94 -3.83 -8.63 8.63
C ALA A 94 -4.14 -8.30 10.10
N ASN A 95 -3.52 -7.24 10.65
CA ASN A 95 -3.83 -6.77 12.01
C ASN A 95 -5.22 -6.12 12.09
N GLU A 96 -5.63 -5.37 11.07
CA GLU A 96 -6.98 -4.82 10.98
C GLU A 96 -8.05 -5.91 10.96
N ASP A 97 -7.84 -6.94 10.12
CA ASP A 97 -8.72 -8.11 10.08
C ASP A 97 -8.75 -8.79 11.46
N LEU A 98 -7.59 -9.02 12.10
CA LEU A 98 -7.51 -9.62 13.44
C LEU A 98 -8.30 -8.83 14.49
N VAL A 99 -8.08 -7.52 14.61
CA VAL A 99 -8.79 -6.66 15.57
C VAL A 99 -10.29 -6.64 15.30
N SER A 100 -10.69 -6.57 14.03
CA SER A 100 -12.10 -6.62 13.64
C SER A 100 -12.76 -7.94 14.05
N TRP A 101 -12.09 -9.06 13.83
CA TRP A 101 -12.59 -10.39 14.18
C TRP A 101 -12.60 -10.64 15.69
N GLU A 102 -11.63 -10.14 16.44
CA GLU A 102 -11.63 -10.19 17.90
C GLU A 102 -12.86 -9.48 18.48
N LYS A 103 -13.17 -8.30 17.94
CA LYS A 103 -14.37 -7.55 18.33
C LYS A 103 -15.65 -8.31 18.01
N GLN A 104 -15.80 -8.79 16.77
CA GLN A 104 -17.01 -9.50 16.33
C GLN A 104 -17.22 -10.80 17.13
N ALA A 105 -16.15 -11.53 17.43
CA ALA A 105 -16.21 -12.73 18.27
C ALA A 105 -16.67 -12.41 19.70
N ALA A 106 -16.14 -11.35 20.31
CA ALA A 106 -16.54 -10.93 21.65
C ALA A 106 -18.03 -10.49 21.70
N GLU A 107 -18.49 -9.73 20.70
CA GLU A 107 -19.89 -9.31 20.57
C GLU A 107 -20.83 -10.51 20.39
N ALA A 108 -20.44 -11.49 19.56
CA ALA A 108 -21.20 -12.72 19.36
C ALA A 108 -21.27 -13.57 20.63
N ALA A 109 -20.16 -13.70 21.36
CA ALA A 109 -20.10 -14.40 22.64
C ALA A 109 -21.02 -13.74 23.69
N ALA A 110 -21.01 -12.41 23.77
CA ALA A 110 -21.89 -11.65 24.65
C ALA A 110 -23.38 -11.85 24.29
N ALA A 111 -23.73 -11.76 23.01
CA ALA A 111 -25.09 -11.98 22.53
C ALA A 111 -25.58 -13.41 22.75
N ALA A 112 -24.70 -14.41 22.63
CA ALA A 112 -25.02 -15.80 22.91
C ALA A 112 -25.31 -16.05 24.39
N LYS A 113 -24.53 -15.42 25.28
CA LYS A 113 -24.77 -15.45 26.72
C LYS A 113 -26.12 -14.81 27.07
N ASP A 114 -26.43 -13.66 26.48
CA ASP A 114 -27.67 -12.92 26.71
C ASP A 114 -28.91 -13.72 26.29
N LYS A 115 -28.86 -14.36 25.11
CA LYS A 115 -30.01 -15.08 24.54
C LYS A 115 -30.02 -16.58 24.82
N GLY A 116 -29.09 -17.07 25.63
CA GLY A 116 -29.10 -18.44 26.16
C GLY A 116 -28.74 -19.55 25.16
N TYR A 117 -28.03 -19.25 24.07
CA TYR A 117 -27.53 -20.27 23.14
C TYR A 117 -26.03 -20.54 23.30
N THR A 118 -25.60 -21.76 22.98
CA THR A 118 -24.19 -22.18 23.10
C THR A 118 -23.32 -21.44 22.08
N TYR A 119 -22.42 -20.60 22.57
CA TYR A 119 -21.40 -19.95 21.74
C TYR A 119 -20.33 -20.96 21.33
N ARG A 120 -19.97 -20.93 20.04
CA ARG A 120 -18.78 -21.60 19.51
C ARG A 120 -17.81 -20.51 19.07
N PRO A 121 -16.53 -20.57 19.49
CA PRO A 121 -15.54 -19.59 19.07
C PRO A 121 -15.49 -19.45 17.56
N TYR A 122 -15.36 -18.21 17.10
CA TYR A 122 -15.12 -17.94 15.69
C TYR A 122 -13.70 -18.39 15.31
N GLY A 123 -13.44 -18.48 14.01
CA GLY A 123 -12.10 -18.70 13.47
C GLY A 123 -11.69 -17.58 12.51
N LEU A 124 -10.42 -17.24 12.49
CA LEU A 124 -9.81 -16.37 11.48
C LEU A 124 -8.57 -17.04 10.90
N THR A 125 -8.62 -17.34 9.61
CA THR A 125 -7.48 -17.82 8.83
C THR A 125 -7.04 -16.72 7.87
N ILE A 126 -5.75 -16.38 7.87
CA ILE A 126 -5.13 -15.50 6.88
C ILE A 126 -3.88 -16.20 6.36
N VAL A 127 -3.88 -16.53 5.07
CA VAL A 127 -2.77 -17.25 4.42
C VAL A 127 -2.43 -16.60 3.09
N TYR A 128 -1.24 -16.86 2.57
CA TYR A 128 -0.80 -16.31 1.30
C TYR A 128 -0.39 -17.40 0.30
N THR A 129 -0.27 -17.00 -0.96
CA THR A 129 0.35 -17.80 -2.02
C THR A 129 1.21 -16.89 -2.88
N LEU A 130 2.50 -17.21 -2.98
CA LEU A 130 3.41 -16.57 -3.94
C LEU A 130 3.11 -17.16 -5.33
N LYS A 131 2.64 -16.31 -6.25
CA LYS A 131 2.24 -16.68 -7.62
C LYS A 131 3.37 -16.49 -8.61
N SER A 132 4.20 -15.47 -8.39
CA SER A 132 5.44 -15.21 -9.12
C SER A 132 6.46 -14.58 -8.18
N ASP A 133 7.70 -15.05 -8.22
CA ASP A 133 8.81 -14.57 -7.38
C ASP A 133 9.70 -13.53 -8.08
N GLY A 134 9.38 -13.18 -9.33
CA GLY A 134 10.16 -12.24 -10.15
C GLY A 134 11.19 -12.90 -11.08
N SER A 135 11.48 -14.20 -10.92
CA SER A 135 12.38 -14.93 -11.83
C SER A 135 11.67 -15.44 -13.09
N GLY A 136 10.35 -15.55 -13.04
CA GLY A 136 9.49 -16.03 -14.12
C GLY A 136 9.15 -14.98 -15.16
N TYR A 137 8.07 -15.24 -15.90
CA TYR A 137 7.57 -14.34 -16.94
C TYR A 137 6.27 -13.65 -16.52
N PRO A 138 6.17 -12.29 -16.62
CA PRO A 138 7.21 -11.36 -17.07
C PRO A 138 8.35 -11.18 -16.06
N SER A 139 9.57 -10.97 -16.55
CA SER A 139 10.76 -10.84 -15.69
C SER A 139 10.60 -9.68 -14.70
N GLY A 140 10.97 -9.92 -13.44
CA GLY A 140 10.88 -8.95 -12.35
C GLY A 140 9.49 -8.79 -11.76
N VAL A 141 8.45 -9.42 -12.30
CA VAL A 141 7.10 -9.35 -11.71
C VAL A 141 7.00 -10.31 -10.52
N VAL A 142 6.89 -9.74 -9.33
CA VAL A 142 6.53 -10.44 -8.11
C VAL A 142 5.02 -10.31 -7.93
N SER A 143 4.34 -11.43 -7.70
CA SER A 143 2.89 -11.48 -7.53
C SER A 143 2.52 -12.44 -6.42
N LEU A 144 1.63 -12.02 -5.52
CA LEU A 144 1.11 -12.86 -4.44
C LEU A 144 -0.35 -12.51 -4.13
N THR A 145 -1.05 -13.50 -3.59
CA THR A 145 -2.40 -13.35 -3.05
C THR A 145 -2.37 -13.56 -1.54
N VAL A 146 -3.12 -12.76 -0.77
CA VAL A 146 -3.41 -12.98 0.66
C VAL A 146 -4.90 -13.25 0.78
N THR A 147 -5.28 -14.38 1.36
CA THR A 147 -6.67 -14.78 1.55
C THR A 147 -7.02 -14.74 3.03
N SER A 148 -7.96 -13.86 3.40
CA SER A 148 -8.55 -13.78 4.74
C SER A 148 -9.90 -14.50 4.74
N TYR A 149 -10.11 -15.41 5.67
CA TYR A 149 -11.32 -16.21 5.80
C TYR A 149 -11.76 -16.28 7.26
N GLY A 150 -13.00 -15.87 7.51
CA GLY A 150 -13.62 -15.95 8.82
C GLY A 150 -14.63 -17.09 8.93
N GLU A 151 -14.60 -17.78 10.07
CA GLU A 151 -15.39 -18.96 10.37
C GLU A 151 -16.39 -18.65 11.48
N THR A 152 -17.69 -18.68 11.14
CA THR A 152 -18.79 -18.41 12.07
C THR A 152 -19.82 -19.54 12.15
N GLY A 153 -19.48 -20.74 11.63
CA GLY A 153 -20.37 -21.90 11.61
C GLY A 153 -21.26 -22.04 10.36
N GLY A 154 -20.95 -21.31 9.28
CA GLY A 154 -21.63 -21.38 7.99
C GLY A 154 -20.67 -21.27 6.80
N THR A 155 -21.20 -20.97 5.61
CA THR A 155 -20.38 -20.72 4.43
C THR A 155 -19.74 -19.34 4.55
N GLY A 156 -18.43 -19.28 4.77
CA GLY A 156 -17.74 -18.00 4.86
C GLY A 156 -17.51 -17.32 3.51
N MET A 157 -17.01 -16.09 3.60
CA MET A 157 -16.74 -15.16 2.51
C MET A 157 -15.24 -14.85 2.50
N PRO A 158 -14.40 -15.64 1.81
CA PRO A 158 -12.98 -15.34 1.73
C PRO A 158 -12.77 -14.02 0.99
N LYS A 159 -11.97 -13.12 1.57
CA LYS A 159 -11.44 -11.91 0.93
C LYS A 159 -10.08 -12.26 0.33
N VAL A 160 -9.87 -11.98 -0.95
CA VAL A 160 -8.60 -12.23 -1.65
C VAL A 160 -7.98 -10.89 -2.01
N ASP A 161 -6.95 -10.50 -1.27
CA ASP A 161 -6.13 -9.33 -1.57
C ASP A 161 -5.00 -9.74 -2.52
N THR A 162 -4.74 -8.91 -3.53
CA THR A 162 -3.73 -9.18 -4.56
C THR A 162 -2.65 -8.12 -4.57
N TYR A 163 -1.39 -8.53 -4.60
CA TYR A 163 -0.24 -7.63 -4.66
C TYR A 163 0.64 -7.99 -5.86
N ASN A 164 0.83 -7.03 -6.77
CA ASN A 164 1.63 -7.18 -7.98
C ASN A 164 2.63 -6.04 -8.07
N VAL A 165 3.92 -6.36 -8.13
CA VAL A 165 5.00 -5.38 -8.14
C VAL A 165 6.08 -5.77 -9.15
N LEU A 166 6.60 -4.76 -9.84
CA LEU A 166 7.80 -4.87 -10.65
C LEU A 166 9.01 -4.60 -9.75
N ASN A 167 9.85 -5.61 -9.55
CA ASN A 167 11.09 -5.52 -8.80
C ASN A 167 12.19 -4.88 -9.68
N ALA A 168 12.31 -3.55 -9.58
CA ALA A 168 13.30 -2.75 -10.29
C ALA A 168 13.97 -1.78 -9.30
N GLY A 169 14.99 -1.04 -9.75
CA GLY A 169 15.70 -0.06 -8.91
C GLY A 169 14.77 1.00 -8.30
N ILE A 170 13.69 1.34 -8.99
CA ILE A 170 12.50 1.99 -8.43
C ILE A 170 11.37 1.00 -8.62
N ALA A 171 10.82 0.47 -7.53
CA ALA A 171 9.75 -0.51 -7.62
C ALA A 171 8.44 0.17 -8.03
N GLN A 172 7.62 -0.58 -8.76
CA GLN A 172 6.34 -0.07 -9.27
C GLN A 172 5.23 -1.10 -9.07
N ARG A 173 4.05 -0.65 -8.66
CA ARG A 173 2.84 -1.47 -8.71
C ARG A 173 2.51 -1.82 -10.16
N VAL A 174 2.40 -3.12 -10.45
CA VAL A 174 1.95 -3.62 -11.76
C VAL A 174 0.44 -3.55 -11.83
N THR A 175 -0.08 -3.04 -12.95
CA THR A 175 -1.51 -2.93 -13.26
C THR A 175 -1.91 -3.86 -14.40
N LEU A 176 -3.21 -4.09 -14.59
CA LEU A 176 -3.70 -4.83 -15.77
C LEU A 176 -3.38 -4.11 -17.09
N GLN A 177 -3.30 -2.77 -17.08
CA GLN A 177 -2.91 -1.98 -18.24
C GLN A 177 -1.45 -2.25 -18.64
N ASP A 178 -0.55 -2.37 -17.66
CA ASP A 178 0.87 -2.68 -17.92
C ASP A 178 1.03 -4.07 -18.57
N LEU A 179 0.10 -4.99 -18.29
CA LEU A 179 0.15 -6.38 -18.74
C LEU A 179 -0.57 -6.63 -20.06
N LEU A 180 -1.73 -5.97 -20.26
CA LEU A 180 -2.66 -6.24 -21.34
C LEU A 180 -2.85 -5.06 -22.29
N GLY A 181 -2.18 -3.93 -22.04
CA GLY A 181 -2.24 -2.72 -22.87
C GLY A 181 -3.41 -1.78 -22.53
N ALA A 182 -3.51 -0.69 -23.28
CA ALA A 182 -4.49 0.38 -23.04
C ALA A 182 -5.96 -0.12 -23.03
N ASP A 183 -6.28 -1.11 -23.87
CA ASP A 183 -7.63 -1.67 -24.00
C ASP A 183 -7.92 -2.81 -23.00
N TYR A 184 -7.12 -2.95 -21.93
CA TYR A 184 -7.24 -4.06 -20.97
C TYR A 184 -8.67 -4.27 -20.46
N LYS A 185 -9.44 -3.20 -20.20
CA LYS A 185 -10.84 -3.33 -19.73
C LYS A 185 -11.71 -4.04 -20.75
N ALA A 186 -11.62 -3.66 -22.03
CA ALA A 186 -12.40 -4.27 -23.09
C ALA A 186 -12.02 -5.75 -23.26
N THR A 187 -10.71 -6.04 -23.28
CA THR A 187 -10.16 -7.40 -23.37
C THR A 187 -10.63 -8.29 -22.22
N VAL A 188 -10.53 -7.80 -20.98
CA VAL A 188 -10.94 -8.57 -19.80
C VAL A 188 -12.45 -8.77 -19.78
N ASN A 189 -13.23 -7.71 -20.02
CA ASN A 189 -14.70 -7.81 -20.03
C ASN A 189 -15.18 -8.83 -21.07
N ALA A 190 -14.62 -8.80 -22.29
CA ALA A 190 -14.97 -9.75 -23.33
C ALA A 190 -14.62 -11.20 -22.94
N GLY A 191 -13.43 -11.43 -22.36
CA GLY A 191 -13.01 -12.75 -21.91
C GLY A 191 -13.86 -13.30 -20.76
N VAL A 192 -14.21 -12.45 -19.78
CA VAL A 192 -15.12 -12.81 -18.69
C VAL A 192 -16.48 -13.22 -19.24
N ILE A 193 -17.09 -12.40 -20.11
CA ILE A 193 -18.38 -12.70 -20.73
C ILE A 193 -18.33 -14.01 -21.53
N ALA A 194 -17.26 -14.24 -22.29
CA ALA A 194 -17.10 -15.47 -23.05
C ALA A 194 -17.08 -16.71 -22.13
N LYS A 195 -16.32 -16.66 -21.03
CA LYS A 195 -16.28 -17.75 -20.05
C LYS A 195 -17.59 -17.95 -19.30
N MET A 196 -18.28 -16.88 -18.94
CA MET A 196 -19.62 -16.98 -18.34
C MET A 196 -20.62 -17.68 -19.27
N LYS A 197 -20.49 -17.54 -20.59
CA LYS A 197 -21.34 -18.23 -21.58
C LYS A 197 -21.00 -19.71 -21.76
N GLU A 198 -19.76 -20.11 -21.49
CA GLU A 198 -19.36 -21.53 -21.52
C GLU A 198 -19.95 -22.31 -20.34
N GLU A 199 -20.12 -21.66 -19.18
CA GLU A 199 -20.62 -22.28 -17.95
C GLU A 199 -21.78 -21.50 -17.29
N PRO A 200 -22.89 -21.24 -18.01
CA PRO A 200 -23.94 -20.31 -17.59
C PRO A 200 -24.62 -20.69 -16.27
N GLN A 201 -24.57 -21.97 -15.88
CA GLN A 201 -25.15 -22.47 -14.63
C GLN A 201 -24.46 -21.94 -13.37
N TYR A 202 -23.20 -21.49 -13.46
CA TYR A 202 -22.45 -21.01 -12.30
C TYR A 202 -22.42 -19.49 -12.20
N PHE A 203 -22.72 -18.78 -13.28
CA PHE A 203 -22.51 -17.33 -13.37
C PHE A 203 -23.83 -16.57 -13.36
N PHE A 204 -23.74 -15.30 -12.95
CA PHE A 204 -24.84 -14.34 -12.95
C PHE A 204 -24.56 -13.26 -14.00
N PRO A 205 -24.91 -13.48 -15.29
CA PRO A 205 -24.65 -12.51 -16.37
C PRO A 205 -25.13 -11.10 -16.05
N ASP A 206 -26.30 -10.97 -15.42
CA ASP A 206 -26.88 -9.67 -15.08
C ASP A 206 -26.11 -8.91 -13.99
N GLN A 207 -25.30 -9.60 -13.19
CA GLN A 207 -24.50 -8.98 -12.12
C GLN A 207 -23.12 -8.51 -12.61
N PHE A 208 -22.63 -9.02 -13.75
CA PHE A 208 -21.36 -8.55 -14.30
C PHE A 208 -21.55 -7.21 -15.03
N LYS A 209 -21.02 -6.13 -14.44
CA LYS A 209 -21.08 -4.76 -15.00
C LYS A 209 -19.78 -4.32 -15.68
N GLY A 210 -18.82 -5.23 -15.82
CA GLY A 210 -17.45 -4.93 -16.22
C GLY A 210 -16.50 -4.87 -15.04
N ILE A 211 -15.20 -4.86 -15.32
CA ILE A 211 -14.15 -4.72 -14.30
C ILE A 211 -13.89 -3.27 -13.90
N ASP A 212 -13.55 -3.08 -12.63
CA ASP A 212 -13.04 -1.81 -12.12
C ASP A 212 -11.56 -1.59 -12.55
N SER A 213 -11.07 -0.35 -12.44
CA SER A 213 -9.65 -0.05 -12.70
C SER A 213 -8.71 -0.65 -11.65
N ASP A 214 -9.21 -0.92 -10.45
CA ASP A 214 -8.49 -1.56 -9.35
C ASP A 214 -8.86 -3.04 -9.19
N GLN A 215 -9.48 -3.66 -10.21
CA GLN A 215 -9.86 -5.08 -10.19
C GLN A 215 -8.70 -5.98 -9.74
N GLY A 216 -8.97 -6.83 -8.75
CA GLY A 216 -7.98 -7.78 -8.22
C GLY A 216 -7.51 -8.76 -9.28
N PHE A 217 -6.19 -8.96 -9.37
CA PHE A 217 -5.59 -9.94 -10.27
C PHE A 217 -4.24 -10.41 -9.72
N PHE A 218 -3.75 -11.55 -10.17
CA PHE A 218 -2.37 -11.98 -9.94
C PHE A 218 -1.70 -12.43 -11.23
N VAL A 219 -0.38 -12.58 -11.22
CA VAL A 219 0.39 -13.08 -12.36
C VAL A 219 1.03 -14.40 -11.98
N GLU A 220 0.80 -15.42 -12.79
CA GLU A 220 1.41 -16.74 -12.64
C GLU A 220 1.76 -17.30 -14.01
N LYS A 221 3.01 -17.71 -14.21
CA LYS A 221 3.45 -18.47 -15.40
C LYS A 221 3.05 -17.82 -16.74
N GLY A 222 3.24 -16.51 -16.88
CA GLY A 222 2.91 -15.77 -18.11
C GLY A 222 1.42 -15.55 -18.36
N VAL A 223 0.59 -15.67 -17.31
CA VAL A 223 -0.85 -15.46 -17.37
C VAL A 223 -1.23 -14.41 -16.33
N ALA A 224 -1.98 -13.39 -16.73
CA ALA A 224 -2.73 -12.54 -15.82
C ALA A 224 -4.04 -13.25 -15.43
N VAL A 225 -4.28 -13.41 -14.13
CA VAL A 225 -5.46 -14.07 -13.58
C VAL A 225 -6.30 -13.05 -12.84
N VAL A 226 -7.42 -12.65 -13.42
CA VAL A 226 -8.38 -11.71 -12.83
C VAL A 226 -9.29 -12.46 -11.87
N VAL A 227 -9.44 -11.95 -10.65
CA VAL A 227 -10.16 -12.63 -9.56
C VAL A 227 -11.39 -11.82 -9.16
N PHE A 228 -12.53 -12.49 -9.03
CA PHE A 228 -13.76 -11.89 -8.49
C PHE A 228 -14.06 -12.40 -7.09
N PRO A 229 -14.57 -11.54 -6.18
CA PRO A 229 -15.04 -12.00 -4.88
C PRO A 229 -16.13 -13.07 -5.01
N LYS A 230 -16.15 -14.00 -4.06
CA LYS A 230 -17.22 -15.01 -3.96
C LYS A 230 -18.59 -14.34 -3.95
N TYR A 231 -19.55 -14.90 -4.72
CA TYR A 231 -20.90 -14.36 -4.96
C TYR A 231 -21.01 -13.08 -5.78
N ALA A 232 -19.92 -12.41 -6.15
CA ALA A 232 -20.00 -11.16 -6.90
C ALA A 232 -20.66 -11.34 -8.28
N ILE A 233 -20.26 -12.38 -9.01
CA ILE A 233 -20.75 -12.68 -10.36
C ILE A 233 -21.08 -14.16 -10.59
N ALA A 234 -21.02 -14.98 -9.53
CA ALA A 234 -21.18 -16.43 -9.63
C ALA A 234 -21.76 -17.04 -8.35
N ALA A 235 -22.38 -18.22 -8.46
CA ALA A 235 -22.88 -18.99 -7.33
C ALA A 235 -21.75 -19.43 -6.38
N GLY A 236 -22.08 -19.67 -5.11
CA GLY A 236 -21.09 -19.96 -4.06
C GLY A 236 -20.19 -21.17 -4.31
N VAL A 237 -20.66 -22.13 -5.11
CA VAL A 237 -19.90 -23.32 -5.54
C VAL A 237 -18.73 -22.98 -6.45
N ALA A 238 -18.79 -21.85 -7.16
CA ALA A 238 -17.69 -21.36 -7.99
C ALA A 238 -16.58 -20.67 -7.17
N GLY A 239 -16.74 -20.57 -5.84
CA GLY A 239 -15.76 -19.92 -4.96
C GLY A 239 -15.52 -18.46 -5.36
N SER A 240 -14.26 -18.06 -5.43
CA SER A 240 -13.82 -16.78 -6.00
C SER A 240 -13.40 -17.01 -7.45
N PRO A 241 -14.24 -16.68 -8.46
CA PRO A 241 -13.95 -17.04 -9.84
C PRO A 241 -12.67 -16.39 -10.38
N GLU A 242 -11.89 -17.17 -11.12
CA GLU A 242 -10.64 -16.76 -11.76
C GLU A 242 -10.76 -16.79 -13.28
N PHE A 243 -10.36 -15.71 -13.96
CA PHE A 243 -10.35 -15.60 -15.42
C PHE A 243 -8.93 -15.37 -15.91
N ARG A 244 -8.48 -16.20 -16.85
CA ARG A 244 -7.07 -16.31 -17.25
C ARG A 244 -6.83 -15.66 -18.61
N PHE A 245 -5.85 -14.78 -18.68
CA PHE A 245 -5.45 -14.04 -19.87
C PHE A 245 -3.96 -14.25 -20.14
N THR A 246 -3.64 -14.94 -21.23
CA THR A 246 -2.25 -15.16 -21.65
C THR A 246 -1.60 -13.83 -21.99
N LEU A 247 -0.41 -13.59 -21.44
CA LEU A 247 0.36 -12.38 -21.72
C LEU A 247 1.02 -12.47 -23.10
N PRO A 248 1.20 -11.35 -23.82
CA PRO A 248 1.99 -11.32 -25.06
C PRO A 248 3.38 -11.91 -24.79
N SER A 249 3.97 -12.66 -25.72
CA SER A 249 5.26 -13.36 -25.51
C SER A 249 6.50 -12.44 -25.50
N ASN A 250 6.34 -11.19 -25.93
CA ASN A 250 7.38 -10.15 -25.97
C ASN A 250 7.10 -9.01 -24.98
N LEU A 251 6.24 -9.24 -23.99
CA LEU A 251 5.89 -8.25 -22.97
C LEU A 251 7.12 -7.91 -22.13
N THR A 252 7.46 -6.62 -22.13
CA THR A 252 8.43 -6.02 -21.21
C THR A 252 7.76 -4.90 -20.46
N ILE A 253 7.68 -5.01 -19.14
CA ILE A 253 7.18 -3.93 -18.29
C ILE A 253 8.37 -3.00 -18.02
N GLN A 254 8.33 -1.81 -18.60
CA GLN A 254 9.32 -0.79 -18.31
C GLN A 254 9.01 -0.17 -16.95
N PRO A 255 10.00 0.00 -16.07
CA PRO A 255 9.80 0.80 -14.86
C PRO A 255 9.36 2.20 -15.26
N ASN A 256 8.31 2.71 -14.63
CA ASN A 256 7.93 4.11 -14.74
C ASN A 256 9.10 4.95 -14.22
N THR A 257 9.77 5.64 -15.14
CA THR A 257 10.84 6.60 -14.82
C THR A 257 10.29 7.90 -14.25
N THR A 258 8.96 8.08 -14.27
CA THR A 258 8.31 9.08 -13.45
C THR A 258 8.60 8.70 -12.00
N PRO A 259 9.33 9.54 -11.25
CA PRO A 259 9.57 9.25 -9.86
C PRO A 259 8.23 8.96 -9.18
N LEU A 260 8.19 7.98 -8.27
CA LEU A 260 7.15 7.95 -7.24
C LEU A 260 6.97 9.41 -6.76
N PRO A 261 5.75 9.96 -6.67
CA PRO A 261 5.58 11.32 -6.16
C PRO A 261 6.27 11.37 -4.79
N GLY A 262 7.43 12.03 -4.68
CA GLY A 262 8.35 11.81 -3.57
C GLY A 262 9.86 11.90 -3.85
N THR A 263 10.30 12.25 -5.07
CA THR A 263 11.65 12.84 -5.25
C THR A 263 11.63 14.36 -5.31
N ASP A 264 10.49 14.94 -5.72
CA ASP A 264 10.21 16.36 -5.56
C ASP A 264 9.39 16.57 -4.30
N LYS A 265 9.81 17.51 -3.44
CA LYS A 265 9.05 17.90 -2.25
C LYS A 265 7.66 18.37 -2.68
N VAL A 266 6.63 17.58 -2.39
CA VAL A 266 5.24 17.94 -2.69
C VAL A 266 4.77 18.89 -1.59
N LYS A 267 4.26 20.06 -1.98
CA LYS A 267 3.75 21.07 -1.05
C LYS A 267 2.23 21.14 -1.13
N VAL A 268 1.58 21.05 0.03
CA VAL A 268 0.15 21.31 0.19
C VAL A 268 -0.03 22.47 1.16
N GLU A 269 -0.79 23.45 0.73
CA GLU A 269 -1.03 24.70 1.46
C GLU A 269 -2.48 24.75 1.90
N LEU A 270 -2.72 24.89 3.21
CA LEU A 270 -4.05 25.06 3.80
C LEU A 270 -4.16 26.44 4.42
N SER A 271 -5.23 27.16 4.07
CA SER A 271 -5.56 28.44 4.70
C SER A 271 -6.17 28.23 6.08
N THR A 272 -6.20 29.26 6.92
CA THR A 272 -6.87 29.19 8.24
C THR A 272 -8.36 28.82 8.14
N SER A 273 -9.04 29.18 7.05
CA SER A 273 -10.43 28.78 6.79
C SER A 273 -10.61 27.31 6.39
N ASP A 274 -9.54 26.62 6.02
CA ASP A 274 -9.57 25.18 5.73
C ASP A 274 -9.41 24.33 7.01
N VAL A 275 -9.07 24.95 8.15
CA VAL A 275 -8.69 24.24 9.38
C VAL A 275 -9.77 24.41 10.42
N GLU A 276 -10.21 23.29 10.98
CA GLU A 276 -11.17 23.26 12.09
C GLU A 276 -10.46 22.92 13.40
N GLN A 277 -11.04 23.31 14.53
CA GLN A 277 -10.57 22.85 15.85
C GLN A 277 -11.68 22.09 16.56
N ASN A 278 -11.33 20.95 17.15
CA ASN A 278 -12.26 20.25 18.03
C ASN A 278 -12.34 20.92 19.42
N ALA A 279 -13.23 20.42 20.27
CA ALA A 279 -13.42 20.94 21.62
C ALA A 279 -12.16 20.89 22.51
N ASP A 280 -11.22 20.00 22.19
CA ASP A 280 -9.96 19.81 22.91
C ASP A 280 -8.81 20.66 22.34
N GLY A 281 -9.09 21.53 21.36
CA GLY A 281 -8.11 22.41 20.72
C GLY A 281 -7.20 21.71 19.71
N VAL A 282 -7.52 20.49 19.28
CA VAL A 282 -6.77 19.78 18.24
C VAL A 282 -7.14 20.32 16.87
N SER A 283 -6.14 20.81 16.13
CA SER A 283 -6.32 21.24 14.74
C SER A 283 -6.62 20.05 13.83
N LEU A 284 -7.67 20.20 13.04
CA LEU A 284 -8.18 19.22 12.10
C LEU A 284 -8.05 19.76 10.67
N VAL A 285 -7.64 18.88 9.75
CA VAL A 285 -7.41 19.22 8.34
C VAL A 285 -8.29 18.38 7.40
N PRO A 286 -8.70 18.92 6.24
CA PRO A 286 -9.58 18.25 5.29
C PRO A 286 -8.85 17.08 4.64
N PHE A 287 -9.28 15.87 4.98
CA PHE A 287 -8.61 14.62 4.66
C PHE A 287 -8.34 14.45 3.17
N ARG A 288 -9.38 14.63 2.33
CA ARG A 288 -9.29 14.43 0.88
C ARG A 288 -8.33 15.45 0.23
N LYS A 289 -8.48 16.73 0.58
CA LYS A 289 -7.65 17.82 0.02
C LYS A 289 -6.17 17.62 0.32
N VAL A 290 -5.84 17.22 1.55
CA VAL A 290 -4.46 16.90 1.94
C VAL A 290 -3.95 15.65 1.22
N ALA A 291 -4.71 14.56 1.25
CA ALA A 291 -4.28 13.28 0.67
C ALA A 291 -4.07 13.36 -0.84
N GLU A 292 -5.05 13.89 -1.59
CA GLU A 292 -4.95 14.06 -3.05
C GLU A 292 -3.84 15.06 -3.40
N GLY A 293 -3.67 16.12 -2.61
CA GLY A 293 -2.56 17.08 -2.76
C GLY A 293 -1.18 16.45 -2.59
N LEU A 294 -1.06 15.44 -1.72
CA LEU A 294 0.16 14.63 -1.54
C LEU A 294 0.29 13.49 -2.58
N GLY A 295 -0.65 13.38 -3.52
CA GLY A 295 -0.63 12.37 -4.58
C GLY A 295 -1.17 11.00 -4.17
N TYR A 296 -1.94 10.92 -3.08
CA TYR A 296 -2.65 9.69 -2.71
C TYR A 296 -3.98 9.57 -3.46
N THR A 297 -4.35 8.34 -3.79
CA THR A 297 -5.72 8.01 -4.22
C THR A 297 -6.57 7.75 -2.98
N VAL A 298 -7.75 8.36 -2.93
CA VAL A 298 -8.71 8.24 -1.83
C VAL A 298 -9.88 7.36 -2.25
N LYS A 299 -10.16 6.30 -1.48
CA LYS A 299 -11.34 5.44 -1.65
C LYS A 299 -12.24 5.53 -0.43
N TRP A 300 -13.51 5.87 -0.61
CA TRP A 300 -14.50 5.89 0.47
C TRP A 300 -15.11 4.51 0.65
N ASN A 301 -15.26 4.07 1.90
CA ASN A 301 -15.92 2.83 2.28
C ASN A 301 -17.15 3.14 3.13
N GLN A 302 -18.32 3.05 2.50
CA GLN A 302 -19.60 3.34 3.16
C GLN A 302 -19.92 2.34 4.28
N ALA A 303 -19.52 1.07 4.13
CA ALA A 303 -19.85 0.02 5.08
C ALA A 303 -19.09 0.16 6.40
N THR A 304 -17.84 0.61 6.34
CA THR A 304 -17.00 0.87 7.53
C THR A 304 -17.07 2.31 8.01
N TYR A 305 -17.79 3.17 7.27
CA TYR A 305 -17.85 4.62 7.50
C TYR A 305 -16.45 5.23 7.64
N GLY A 306 -15.62 4.94 6.64
CA GLY A 306 -14.19 5.27 6.65
C GLY A 306 -13.63 5.51 5.24
N ALA A 307 -12.38 5.93 5.18
CA ALA A 307 -11.67 6.20 3.94
C ALA A 307 -10.29 5.54 3.93
N GLU A 308 -9.89 5.03 2.77
CA GLU A 308 -8.59 4.42 2.52
C GLU A 308 -7.75 5.32 1.63
N LEU A 309 -6.45 5.40 1.93
CA LEU A 309 -5.45 6.09 1.14
C LEU A 309 -4.50 5.07 0.52
N SER A 310 -4.15 5.27 -0.74
CA SER A 310 -3.12 4.46 -1.40
C SER A 310 -2.22 5.30 -2.30
N LYS A 311 -0.91 5.02 -2.26
CA LYS A 311 0.12 5.62 -3.10
C LYS A 311 1.27 4.63 -3.27
N GLY A 312 1.38 4.01 -4.45
CA GLY A 312 2.33 2.91 -4.65
C GLY A 312 2.04 1.73 -3.70
N ALA A 313 3.02 1.34 -2.88
CA ALA A 313 2.86 0.34 -1.81
C ALA A 313 2.31 0.92 -0.50
N GLN A 314 2.29 2.24 -0.35
CA GLN A 314 1.81 2.88 0.87
C GLN A 314 0.28 2.77 0.92
N TRP A 315 -0.21 2.29 2.05
CA TRP A 315 -1.63 2.23 2.35
C TRP A 315 -1.88 2.59 3.82
N THR A 316 -2.99 3.29 4.06
CA THR A 316 -3.53 3.50 5.41
C THR A 316 -5.03 3.74 5.34
N SER A 317 -5.73 3.56 6.44
CA SER A 317 -7.16 3.80 6.55
C SER A 317 -7.50 4.69 7.74
N VAL A 318 -8.63 5.40 7.64
CA VAL A 318 -9.23 6.16 8.74
C VAL A 318 -10.70 5.76 8.87
N SER A 319 -11.17 5.60 10.10
CA SER A 319 -12.58 5.34 10.41
C SER A 319 -13.16 6.52 11.16
N VAL A 320 -14.31 7.04 10.71
CA VAL A 320 -14.97 8.17 11.37
C VAL A 320 -15.35 7.79 12.79
N GLY A 321 -15.08 8.70 13.74
CA GLY A 321 -15.39 8.53 15.15
C GLY A 321 -14.46 7.59 15.93
N LYS A 322 -13.37 7.09 15.32
CA LYS A 322 -12.38 6.22 16.00
C LYS A 322 -10.99 6.86 16.03
N ASP A 323 -10.48 7.13 17.22
CA ASP A 323 -9.07 7.54 17.44
C ASP A 323 -8.18 6.29 17.42
N SER A 324 -8.04 5.70 16.22
CA SER A 324 -7.33 4.44 16.01
C SER A 324 -6.79 4.42 14.58
N TYR A 325 -5.47 4.53 14.46
CA TYR A 325 -4.78 4.72 13.19
C TYR A 325 -3.70 3.65 12.99
N PHE A 326 -3.62 3.10 11.78
CA PHE A 326 -2.66 2.05 11.45
C PHE A 326 -1.42 2.63 10.78
N TYR A 327 -0.25 2.29 11.33
CA TYR A 327 1.05 2.63 10.75
C TYR A 327 2.08 1.51 10.96
N ALA A 328 2.77 1.15 9.88
CA ALA A 328 4.00 0.33 9.83
C ALA A 328 4.16 -0.79 10.88
N LYS A 329 3.48 -1.93 10.68
CA LYS A 329 3.64 -3.17 11.47
C LYS A 329 3.26 -3.06 12.96
N MET A 330 2.76 -1.92 13.42
CA MET A 330 2.43 -1.69 14.82
C MET A 330 0.93 -1.87 15.07
N ALA A 331 0.59 -2.16 16.33
CA ALA A 331 -0.78 -2.06 16.80
C ALA A 331 -1.33 -0.65 16.52
N PRO A 332 -2.63 -0.49 16.23
CA PRO A 332 -3.19 0.81 15.96
C PRO A 332 -2.90 1.80 17.09
N VAL A 333 -2.52 3.01 16.72
CA VAL A 333 -2.12 4.08 17.64
C VAL A 333 -3.23 5.13 17.74
N ALA A 334 -3.40 5.69 18.94
CA ALA A 334 -4.23 6.87 19.16
C ALA A 334 -3.41 8.14 18.89
N LEU A 335 -3.97 9.09 18.16
CA LEU A 335 -3.35 10.38 17.86
C LEU A 335 -3.93 11.51 18.73
N GLY A 336 -4.92 11.21 19.57
CA GLY A 336 -5.56 12.14 20.50
C GLY A 336 -6.82 12.81 19.94
N ALA A 337 -7.24 12.47 18.73
CA ALA A 337 -8.51 12.88 18.17
C ALA A 337 -8.96 11.91 17.07
N ALA A 338 -10.26 11.60 17.05
CA ALA A 338 -10.87 10.80 16.00
C ALA A 338 -11.13 11.62 14.72
N PRO A 339 -11.19 10.98 13.53
CA PRO A 339 -11.69 11.62 12.32
C PRO A 339 -13.17 11.98 12.48
N VAL A 340 -13.57 13.14 11.97
CA VAL A 340 -14.95 13.65 12.06
C VAL A 340 -15.45 14.15 10.71
N ILE A 341 -16.75 14.06 10.44
CA ILE A 341 -17.35 14.70 9.27
C ILE A 341 -17.98 16.01 9.73
N LEU A 342 -17.55 17.12 9.13
CA LEU A 342 -18.09 18.46 9.32
C LEU A 342 -18.45 19.03 7.94
N ASN A 343 -19.69 19.48 7.76
CA ASN A 343 -20.16 20.03 6.49
C ASN A 343 -19.83 19.13 5.28
N ASP A 344 -20.20 17.84 5.38
CA ASP A 344 -19.94 16.80 4.38
C ASP A 344 -18.46 16.57 4.03
N THR A 345 -17.53 17.13 4.82
CA THR A 345 -16.09 16.98 4.65
C THR A 345 -15.50 16.15 5.78
N LEU A 346 -14.73 15.13 5.44
CA LEU A 346 -13.97 14.35 6.42
C LEU A 346 -12.73 15.13 6.87
N PHE A 347 -12.61 15.33 8.17
CA PHE A 347 -11.48 15.97 8.83
C PHE A 347 -10.70 14.96 9.68
N VAL A 348 -9.37 15.09 9.69
CA VAL A 348 -8.44 14.28 10.49
C VAL A 348 -7.51 15.17 11.31
N PRO A 349 -6.97 14.73 12.46
CA PRO A 349 -5.99 15.50 13.21
C PRO A 349 -4.73 15.76 12.40
N THR A 350 -4.11 16.92 12.57
CA THR A 350 -2.81 17.24 11.93
C THR A 350 -1.73 16.18 12.19
N LYS A 351 -1.76 15.54 13.37
CA LYS A 351 -0.89 14.40 13.71
C LYS A 351 -1.03 13.21 12.77
N PHE A 352 -2.19 13.01 12.14
CA PHE A 352 -2.33 11.98 11.11
C PHE A 352 -1.38 12.25 9.94
N VAL A 353 -1.27 13.51 9.53
CA VAL A 353 -0.39 13.94 8.43
C VAL A 353 1.09 13.76 8.80
N SER A 354 1.50 14.15 10.01
CA SER A 354 2.89 14.00 10.45
C SER A 354 3.28 12.57 10.79
N ASP A 355 2.42 11.85 11.52
CA ASP A 355 2.81 10.61 12.18
C ASP A 355 2.44 9.39 11.34
N ILE A 356 1.38 9.47 10.52
CA ILE A 356 0.94 8.37 9.65
C ILE A 356 1.43 8.60 8.21
N LEU A 357 1.20 9.78 7.63
CA LEU A 357 1.64 10.09 6.26
C LEU A 357 3.12 10.50 6.18
N LYS A 358 3.80 10.74 7.31
CA LYS A 358 5.22 11.13 7.36
C LYS A 358 5.54 12.40 6.55
N ALA A 359 4.60 13.34 6.51
CA ALA A 359 4.83 14.67 5.94
C ALA A 359 5.24 15.66 7.04
N GLU A 360 6.12 16.60 6.70
CA GLU A 360 6.46 17.73 7.57
C GLU A 360 5.28 18.70 7.62
N VAL A 361 4.82 19.04 8.82
CA VAL A 361 3.69 19.97 9.05
C VAL A 361 4.20 21.19 9.81
N THR A 362 4.07 22.38 9.22
CA THR A 362 4.38 23.66 9.87
C THR A 362 3.12 24.51 9.96
N ILE A 363 2.88 25.14 11.12
CA ILE A 363 1.69 25.96 11.38
C ILE A 363 2.16 27.39 11.64
N ASP A 364 1.58 28.36 10.93
CA ASP A 364 1.85 29.79 11.12
C ASP A 364 0.55 30.64 11.10
N SER A 365 0.68 31.97 11.04
CA SER A 365 -0.49 32.87 11.03
C SER A 365 -1.29 32.87 9.72
N LYS A 366 -0.75 32.28 8.64
CA LYS A 366 -1.39 32.17 7.33
C LYS A 366 -2.09 30.82 7.14
N GLY A 367 -1.70 29.80 7.90
CA GLY A 367 -2.38 28.52 7.93
C GLY A 367 -1.44 27.34 8.23
N ILE A 368 -1.66 26.23 7.52
CA ILE A 368 -0.87 25.00 7.68
C ILE A 368 -0.15 24.68 6.37
N HIS A 369 1.16 24.53 6.47
CA HIS A 369 2.09 24.18 5.39
C HIS A 369 2.50 22.72 5.53
N ILE A 370 2.24 21.90 4.50
CA ILE A 370 2.55 20.47 4.50
C ILE A 370 3.56 20.18 3.38
N VAL A 371 4.65 19.48 3.71
CA VAL A 371 5.71 19.11 2.76
C VAL A 371 6.02 17.63 2.89
N GLN A 372 6.06 16.88 1.78
CA GLN A 372 6.40 15.45 1.74
C GLN A 372 7.46 15.14 0.70
#